data_AF-A0AA88XVH2-F1
#
_entry.id   AF-A0AA88XVH2-F1
#
_cell.length_a   1.000
_cell.length_b   1.000
_cell.length_c   1.000
_cell.angle_alpha   90.00
_cell.angle_beta   90.00
_cell.angle_gamma   90.00
#
_symmetry.space_group_name_H-M   'P 1'
#
loop_
_entity.id
_entity.type
_entity.pdbx_description
1 polymer ?
#
loop_
_entity_poly.entity_id
_entity_poly.type
_entity_poly.pdbx_seq_one_letter_code
_entity_poly.pdbx_strand_id
1 'polypeptide(L)' 'MKLLDQSFFLYYRCASANECELLWYQKSSKRNECANFEPNNMYYAAFNCHFCCIEDGCNLASKPQKHTLYIP' A
#
# COMPACT_ATOMS: atom_id res chain seq x y z
N MET A 1 -4.17 -10.13 -29.27
CA MET A 1 -4.85 -10.64 -28.06
C MET A 1 -4.32 -9.83 -26.89
N LYS A 2 -5.04 -8.79 -26.44
CA LYS A 2 -4.58 -7.84 -25.41
C LYS A 2 -4.88 -8.43 -24.02
N LEU A 3 -3.85 -8.54 -23.19
CA LEU A 3 -3.87 -9.20 -21.88
C LEU A 3 -4.60 -8.34 -20.83
N LEU A 4 -5.54 -8.98 -20.13
CA LEU A 4 -6.03 -8.80 -18.74
C LEU A 4 -5.95 -7.38 -18.13
N ASP A 5 -7.11 -6.70 -18.05
CA ASP A 5 -7.30 -5.50 -17.22
C ASP A 5 -7.61 -5.95 -15.77
N GLN A 6 -6.57 -6.27 -14.99
CA GLN A 6 -6.70 -6.27 -13.53
C GLN A 6 -6.64 -4.81 -13.07
N SER A 7 -7.79 -4.13 -13.12
CA SER A 7 -7.88 -2.73 -12.71
C SER A 7 -7.65 -2.63 -11.19
N PHE A 8 -6.51 -2.07 -10.77
CA PHE A 8 -6.26 -1.68 -9.39
C PHE A 8 -6.53 -0.18 -9.22
N PHE A 9 -7.18 0.20 -8.13
CA PHE A 9 -7.48 1.60 -7.81
C PHE A 9 -6.51 2.10 -6.73
N LEU A 10 -5.81 3.20 -7.01
CA LEU A 10 -4.92 3.85 -6.05
C LEU A 10 -5.56 5.15 -5.56
N TYR A 11 -5.60 5.34 -4.25
CA TYR A 11 -6.10 6.53 -3.60
C TYR A 11 -5.06 7.03 -2.59
N TYR A 12 -4.77 8.33 -2.65
CA TYR A 12 -3.74 8.95 -1.83
C TYR A 12 -4.32 10.11 -1.03
N ARG A 13 -3.92 10.22 0.23
CA ARG A 13 -4.20 11.37 1.10
C ARG A 13 -3.18 11.41 2.23
N CYS A 14 -3.09 12.56 2.88
CA CYS A 14 -2.50 12.60 4.22
C CYS A 14 -3.42 11.88 5.22
N ALA A 15 -2.80 11.27 6.23
CA ALA A 15 -3.47 10.56 7.29
C ALA A 15 -2.87 10.97 8.65
N SER A 16 -3.64 10.82 9.71
CA SER A 16 -3.18 11.00 11.08
C SER A 16 -2.34 9.79 11.55
N ALA A 17 -1.50 9.99 12.57
CA ALA A 17 -0.73 8.90 13.17
C ALA A 17 -1.61 7.73 13.63
N ASN A 18 -2.79 8.03 14.19
CA ASN A 18 -3.76 7.00 14.62
C ASN A 18 -4.31 6.18 13.44
N GLU A 19 -4.58 6.81 12.29
CA GLU A 19 -5.01 6.08 11.09
C GLU A 19 -3.88 5.20 10.54
N CYS A 20 -2.64 5.68 10.58
CA CYS A 20 -1.49 4.92 10.15
C CYS A 20 -1.21 3.72 11.07
N GLU A 21 -1.38 3.88 12.38
CA GLU A 21 -1.32 2.79 13.35
C GLU A 21 -2.35 1.71 13.01
N LEU A 22 -3.63 2.09 12.90
CA LEU A 22 -4.73 1.14 12.77
C LEU A 22 -4.82 0.46 11.40
N LEU A 23 -4.66 1.23 10.31
CA LEU A 23 -4.90 0.73 8.94
C LEU A 23 -3.63 0.16 8.30
N TRP A 24 -2.48 0.78 8.54
CA TRP A 24 -1.20 0.31 8.04
C TRP A 24 -0.51 -0.63 9.02
N TYR A 25 -0.01 -0.14 10.16
CA TYR A 25 0.87 -0.91 11.04
C TYR A 25 0.19 -2.16 11.62
N GLN A 26 -1.01 -2.03 12.17
CA GLN A 26 -1.68 -3.16 12.82
C GLN A 26 -2.34 -4.14 11.85
N LYS A 27 -2.68 -3.69 10.63
CA LYS A 27 -3.46 -4.47 9.65
C LYS A 27 -2.68 -4.79 8.40
N SER A 28 -2.42 -3.81 7.54
CA SER A 28 -1.86 -4.06 6.21
C SER A 28 -0.39 -4.51 6.26
N SER A 29 0.43 -3.98 7.18
CA SER A 29 1.86 -4.33 7.27
C SER A 29 2.13 -5.81 7.60
N LYS A 30 1.16 -6.47 8.25
CA LYS A 30 1.24 -7.88 8.69
C LYS A 30 0.72 -8.86 7.63
N ARG A 31 0.12 -8.34 6.55
CA ARG A 31 -0.46 -9.15 5.48
C ARG A 31 0.57 -9.31 4.35
N ASN A 32 0.94 -10.55 4.03
CA ASN A 32 1.98 -10.83 3.05
C ASN A 32 1.66 -10.25 1.67
N GLU A 33 0.39 -10.26 1.25
CA GLU A 33 -0.09 -9.69 0.00
C GLU A 33 0.06 -8.16 -0.07
N CYS A 34 0.12 -7.47 1.07
CA CYS A 34 0.37 -6.04 1.16
C CYS A 34 1.87 -5.73 1.34
N ALA A 35 2.51 -6.43 2.29
CA ALA A 35 3.91 -6.23 2.63
C ALA A 35 4.85 -6.57 1.48
N ASN A 36 4.48 -7.53 0.62
CA ASN A 36 5.19 -7.92 -0.60
C ASN A 36 4.39 -7.58 -1.86
N PHE A 37 3.51 -6.56 -1.78
CA PHE A 37 2.73 -6.13 -2.94
C PHE A 37 3.65 -5.74 -4.11
N GLU A 38 3.37 -6.33 -5.27
CA GLU A 38 4.06 -6.10 -6.53
C GLU A 38 3.00 -5.88 -7.62
N PRO A 39 2.91 -4.68 -8.23
CA PRO A 39 1.79 -4.30 -9.09
C PRO A 39 1.67 -5.13 -10.38
N ASN A 40 2.73 -5.84 -10.79
CA ASN A 40 2.76 -6.66 -12.00
C ASN A 40 2.53 -8.16 -11.75
N ASN A 41 2.26 -8.55 -10.49
CA ASN A 41 2.01 -9.95 -10.19
C ASN A 41 0.53 -10.30 -10.49
N MET A 42 0.32 -11.14 -11.50
CA MET A 42 -0.99 -11.48 -12.09
C MET A 42 -1.96 -12.27 -11.18
N TYR A 43 -1.57 -12.65 -9.96
CA TYR A 43 -2.28 -13.67 -9.17
C TYR A 43 -2.85 -13.20 -7.84
N TYR A 44 -3.23 -11.93 -7.72
CA TYR A 44 -3.91 -11.49 -6.50
C TYR A 44 -5.43 -11.60 -6.60
N ALA A 45 -6.02 -12.26 -5.61
CA ALA A 45 -7.44 -12.10 -5.30
C ALA A 45 -7.74 -10.61 -4.99
N ALA A 46 -9.00 -10.20 -5.09
CA ALA A 46 -9.38 -8.84 -4.72
C ALA A 46 -9.03 -8.57 -3.24
N PHE A 47 -8.12 -7.63 -2.99
CA PHE A 47 -7.74 -7.19 -1.66
C PHE A 47 -7.62 -5.67 -1.62
N ASN A 48 -7.66 -5.13 -0.40
CA ASN A 48 -7.33 -3.72 -0.14
C ASN A 48 -6.18 -3.64 0.86
N CYS A 49 -5.19 -2.81 0.56
CA CYS A 49 -4.08 -2.48 1.44
C CYS A 49 -4.04 -0.97 1.66
N HIS A 50 -3.79 -0.58 2.90
CA HIS A 50 -3.39 0.78 3.22
C HIS A 50 -1.89 0.82 3.42
N PHE A 51 -1.23 1.89 3.01
CA PHE A 51 0.17 2.15 3.30
C PHE A 51 0.29 3.54 3.92
N CYS A 52 1.17 3.70 4.90
CA CYS A 52 1.49 5.00 5.47
C CYS A 52 2.98 5.26 5.43
N CYS A 53 3.34 6.51 5.15
CA CYS A 53 4.71 6.98 5.10
C CYS A 53 4.79 8.41 5.66
N ILE A 54 5.99 8.84 6.08
CA ILE A 54 6.18 10.02 6.94
C ILE A 54 6.96 11.16 6.28
N GLU A 55 7.41 10.99 5.04
CA GLU A 55 8.19 12.00 4.30
C GLU A 55 7.34 12.71 3.24
N ASP A 56 7.74 13.91 2.84
CA ASP A 56 7.09 14.62 1.75
C ASP A 56 7.21 13.84 0.43
N GLY A 57 6.08 13.64 -0.25
CA GLY A 57 6.04 12.92 -1.53
C GLY A 57 6.35 11.42 -1.42
N CYS A 58 6.30 10.82 -0.23
CA CYS A 58 6.59 9.40 -0.04
C CYS A 58 5.59 8.43 -0.71
N ASN A 59 4.43 8.95 -1.15
CA ASN A 59 3.31 8.21 -1.73
C ASN A 59 3.22 8.31 -3.27
N LEU A 60 4.30 8.72 -3.96
CA LEU A 60 4.32 8.83 -5.42
C LEU A 60 4.25 7.48 -6.15
N ALA A 61 4.67 6.41 -5.48
CA ALA A 61 4.57 5.04 -5.99
C ALA A 61 3.34 4.33 -5.39
N SER A 62 2.89 3.25 -6.04
CA SER A 62 1.79 2.41 -5.54
C SER A 62 2.04 1.84 -4.14
N LYS A 63 3.30 1.72 -3.75
CA LYS A 63 3.77 1.40 -2.41
C LYS A 63 4.91 2.34 -2.01
N PRO A 64 4.87 2.95 -0.82
CA PRO A 64 5.96 3.80 -0.34
C PRO A 64 7.30 3.06 -0.22
N GLN A 65 8.39 3.80 -0.33
CA GLN A 65 9.73 3.25 -0.12
C GLN A 65 9.89 2.77 1.33
N LYS A 66 10.64 1.69 1.53
CA LYS A 66 10.72 1.03 2.84
C LYS A 66 11.18 1.96 3.98
N HIS A 67 12.10 2.87 3.70
CA HIS A 67 12.63 3.79 4.71
C HIS A 67 11.68 4.93 5.06
N THR A 68 10.69 5.22 4.22
CA THR A 68 9.70 6.27 4.49
C THR A 68 8.46 5.76 5.20
N LEU A 69 8.31 4.44 5.36
CA LEU A 69 7.12 3.83 5.98
C LEU A 69 6.95 4.30 7.42
N TYR A 70 5.70 4.55 7.80
CA TYR A 70 5.35 4.80 9.20
C TYR A 70 5.67 3.56 10.02
N ILE A 71 6.48 3.77 11.06
CA ILE A 71 6.79 2.83 12.13
C ILE A 71 6.50 3.60 13.43
N PRO A 72 5.67 3.06 14.34
CA PRO A 72 5.27 3.76 15.57
C PRO A 72 6.45 4.05 16.49
#